data_AF-A0A5S3V2S6-F1
#
_entry.id   AF-A0A5S3V2S6-F1
#
_cell.length_a   1.000
_cell.length_b   1.000
_cell.length_c   1.000
_cell.angle_alpha   90.00
_cell.angle_beta   90.00
_cell.angle_gamma   90.00
#
_symmetry.space_group_name_H-M   'P 1'
#
loop_
_entity.id
_entity.type
_entity.pdbx_description
1 polymer ?
#
loop_
_entity_poly.entity_id
_entity_poly.type
_entity_poly.pdbx_seq_one_letter_code
_entity_poly.pdbx_strand_id
1 'polypeptide(L)' 'MMLDVFIFLYLLICTTLWFVDVTRFHLIQHSFEGIQIAGILISVSFFGIYFFSGQFVKLILILPFFIYLQSKFKKFKQNS' A
#
# COMPACT_ATOMS: atom_id res chain seq x y z
N MET A 1 0.79 15.43 -10.71
CA MET A 1 0.44 16.26 -9.53
C MET A 1 -0.86 15.78 -8.88
N MET A 2 -2.02 15.86 -9.53
CA MET A 2 -3.27 15.31 -8.96
C MET A 2 -3.20 13.79 -8.73
N LEU A 3 -2.69 13.04 -9.71
CA LEU A 3 -2.57 11.58 -9.65
C LEU A 3 -1.65 11.14 -8.48
N ASP A 4 -0.51 11.80 -8.30
CA ASP A 4 0.40 11.59 -7.15
C ASP A 4 -0.31 11.75 -5.79
N VAL A 5 -1.18 12.76 -5.66
CA VAL A 5 -1.94 13.05 -4.43
C VAL A 5 -2.99 11.97 -4.18
N PHE A 6 -3.72 11.53 -5.21
CA PHE A 6 -4.69 10.44 -5.07
C PHE A 6 -4.05 9.13 -4.60
N ILE A 7 -2.85 8.82 -5.10
CA ILE A 7 -2.10 7.61 -4.69
C ILE A 7 -1.63 7.73 -3.26
N PHE A 8 -1.11 8.90 -2.87
CA PHE A 8 -0.68 9.12 -1.49
C PHE A 8 -1.85 8.99 -0.51
N LEU A 9 -3.01 9.57 -0.85
CA LEU A 9 -4.26 9.40 -0.10
C LEU A 9 -4.69 7.94 -0.04
N TYR A 10 -4.60 7.20 -1.16
CA TYR A 10 -4.93 5.78 -1.20
C TYR A 10 -4.00 4.94 -0.30
N LEU A 11 -2.69 5.20 -0.34
CA LEU A 11 -1.71 4.55 0.54
C LEU A 11 -1.96 4.86 2.02
N LEU A 12 -2.33 6.11 2.32
CA LEU A 12 -2.75 6.53 3.66
C LEU A 12 -4.00 5.77 4.10
N ILE A 13 -5.03 5.68 3.26
CA ILE A 13 -6.27 4.96 3.53
C ILE A 13 -5.96 3.47 3.76
N CYS A 14 -5.14 2.82 2.94
CA CYS A 14 -4.69 1.44 3.16
C CYS A 14 -3.99 1.26 4.53
N THR A 15 -3.15 2.21 4.91
CA THR A 15 -2.43 2.17 6.19
C THR A 15 -3.36 2.38 7.38
N THR A 16 -4.31 3.31 7.27
CA THR A 16 -5.28 3.66 8.32
C THR A 16 -6.32 2.55 8.49
N LEU A 17 -6.85 2.03 7.39
CA LEU A 17 -7.75 0.88 7.37
C LEU A 17 -7.10 -0.32 8.06
N TRP A 18 -5.80 -0.56 7.84
CA TRP A 18 -5.08 -1.64 8.49
C TRP A 18 -4.88 -1.41 9.99
N PHE A 19 -4.60 -0.17 10.41
CA PHE A 19 -4.51 0.17 11.84
C PHE A 19 -5.84 -0.10 12.57
N VAL A 20 -6.96 0.16 11.90
CA VAL A 20 -8.30 -0.10 12.42
C VAL A 20 -8.63 -1.60 12.41
N ASP A 21 -8.24 -2.34 11.37
CA ASP A 21 -8.63 -3.74 11.14
C ASP A 21 -7.96 -4.75 12.10
N VAL A 22 -6.84 -4.38 12.73
CA VAL A 22 -6.20 -5.21 13.79
C VAL A 22 -7.15 -5.50 14.96
N THR A 23 -8.27 -4.79 15.08
CA THR A 23 -9.11 -4.90 16.28
C THR A 23 -10.34 -5.81 16.22
N ARG A 24 -11.11 -6.06 15.13
CA ARG A 24 -12.46 -6.67 15.35
C ARG A 24 -13.18 -7.61 14.35
N PHE A 25 -12.86 -7.81 13.06
CA PHE A 25 -13.81 -8.58 12.20
C PHE A 25 -13.22 -9.55 11.15
N HIS A 26 -13.41 -10.85 11.37
CA HIS A 26 -13.00 -11.96 10.49
C HIS A 26 -13.69 -11.97 9.11
N LEU A 27 -14.86 -11.33 8.99
CA LEU A 27 -15.65 -11.23 7.73
C LEU A 27 -15.11 -10.17 6.76
N ILE A 28 -14.34 -9.19 7.25
CA ILE A 28 -13.81 -8.11 6.41
C ILE A 28 -12.50 -8.54 5.73
N GLN A 29 -11.81 -9.55 6.25
CA GLN A 29 -10.52 -10.05 5.76
C GLN A 29 -10.45 -10.25 4.25
N HIS A 30 -11.45 -10.87 3.63
CA HIS A 30 -11.37 -11.24 2.22
C HIS A 30 -11.49 -10.04 1.27
N SER A 31 -12.31 -9.04 1.64
CA SER A 31 -12.39 -7.77 0.91
C SER A 31 -11.18 -6.89 1.21
N PHE A 32 -10.67 -6.97 2.45
CA PHE A 32 -9.48 -6.25 2.89
C PHE A 32 -8.22 -6.71 2.14
N GLU A 33 -8.07 -8.01 1.93
CA GLU A 33 -6.99 -8.60 1.17
C GLU A 33 -6.98 -8.09 -0.28
N GLY A 34 -8.14 -8.01 -0.92
CA GLY A 34 -8.28 -7.43 -2.26
C GLY A 34 -7.84 -5.97 -2.33
N ILE A 35 -8.23 -5.15 -1.35
CA ILE A 35 -7.84 -3.73 -1.27
C ILE A 35 -6.33 -3.59 -1.02
N GLN A 36 -5.73 -4.45 -0.19
CA GLN A 36 -4.29 -4.47 0.04
C GLN A 36 -3.49 -4.91 -1.18
N ILE A 37 -3.93 -5.96 -1.89
CA ILE A 37 -3.30 -6.41 -3.13
C ILE A 37 -3.35 -5.30 -4.17
N ALA A 38 -4.51 -4.65 -4.34
CA ALA A 38 -4.65 -3.50 -5.23
C ALA A 38 -3.69 -2.36 -4.83
N GLY A 39 -3.55 -2.07 -3.53
CA GLY A 39 -2.62 -1.06 -3.03
C GLY A 39 -1.15 -1.39 -3.28
N ILE A 40 -0.75 -2.65 -3.15
CA ILE A 40 0.61 -3.08 -3.47
C ILE A 40 0.84 -2.99 -4.97
N LEU A 41 -0.11 -3.44 -5.80
CA LEU A 41 0.00 -3.39 -7.25
C LEU A 41 0.18 -1.94 -7.74
N ILE A 42 -0.66 -1.03 -7.25
CA ILE A 42 -0.55 0.41 -7.50
C ILE A 42 0.82 0.92 -7.07
N SER A 43 1.27 0.59 -5.86
CA SER A 43 2.56 1.06 -5.36
C SER A 43 3.75 0.53 -6.17
N VAL A 44 3.72 -0.73 -6.64
CA VAL A 44 4.76 -1.28 -7.54
C VAL A 44 4.76 -0.55 -8.87
N SER A 45 3.59 -0.32 -9.47
CA SER A 45 3.47 0.39 -10.74
C SER A 45 4.03 1.81 -10.63
N PHE A 46 3.73 2.53 -9.54
CA PHE A 46 4.26 3.87 -9.32
C PHE A 46 5.75 3.87 -9.00
N PHE A 47 6.24 2.89 -8.26
CA PHE A 47 7.68 2.72 -8.05
C PHE A 47 8.42 2.59 -9.39
N GLY A 48 7.90 1.76 -10.31
CA GLY A 48 8.44 1.62 -11.66
C GLY A 48 8.38 2.94 -12.45
N ILE A 49 7.23 3.62 -12.46
CA ILE A 49 7.05 4.89 -13.17
C ILE A 49 8.03 5.95 -12.66
N TYR A 50 8.18 6.09 -11.33
CA TYR A 50 9.11 7.07 -10.75
C TYR A 50 10.57 6.72 -10.99
N PHE A 51 10.90 5.43 -11.04
CA PHE A 51 12.24 4.95 -11.37
C PHE A 51 12.62 5.28 -12.82
N PHE A 52 11.76 4.92 -13.79
CA PHE A 52 12.00 5.22 -15.20
C PHE A 52 11.94 6.72 -15.52
N SER A 53 11.15 7.49 -14.76
CA SER A 53 11.07 8.94 -14.92
C SER A 53 12.23 9.70 -14.25
N GLY A 54 13.15 9.01 -13.54
CA GLY A 54 14.27 9.65 -12.83
C GLY A 54 13.86 10.52 -11.64
N GLN A 55 12.64 10.35 -11.11
CA GLN A 55 12.10 11.13 -9.99
C GLN A 55 12.52 10.54 -8.64
N PHE A 56 13.83 10.52 -8.36
CA PHE A 56 14.43 9.85 -7.19
C PHE A 56 13.90 10.35 -5.84
N VAL A 57 13.59 11.64 -5.71
CA VAL A 57 13.04 12.22 -4.47
C VAL A 57 11.70 11.60 -4.11
N LYS A 58 10.80 11.45 -5.09
CA LYS A 58 9.49 10.82 -4.88
C LYS A 58 9.62 9.32 -4.60
N LEU A 59 10.59 8.68 -5.24
CA LEU A 59 10.88 7.27 -5.07
C LEU A 59 11.31 6.96 -3.63
N ILE A 60 12.19 7.79 -3.05
CA ILE A 60 12.60 7.69 -1.63
C ILE A 60 11.41 7.89 -0.69
N LEU A 61 10.51 8.82 -1.02
CA LEU A 61 9.33 9.14 -0.21
C LEU A 61 8.29 8.00 -0.17
N ILE A 62 8.15 7.26 -1.28
CA ILE A 62 7.22 6.12 -1.40
C ILE A 62 7.82 4.80 -0.88
N LEU A 63 9.15 4.70 -0.86
CA LEU A 63 9.89 3.52 -0.41
C LEU A 63 9.47 2.99 0.98
N PRO A 64 9.37 3.82 2.04
CA PRO A 64 8.95 3.34 3.36
C PRO A 64 7.51 2.82 3.37
N PHE A 65 6.60 3.45 2.62
CA PHE A 65 5.22 2.99 2.48
C PHE A 65 5.15 1.64 1.74
N PHE A 66 5.96 1.49 0.70
CA PHE A 66 6.07 0.25 -0.06
C PHE A 66 6.57 -0.91 0.81
N ILE A 67 7.68 -0.71 1.53
CA ILE A 67 8.26 -1.71 2.44
C ILE A 67 7.26 -2.06 3.54
N TYR A 68 6.55 -1.06 4.08
CA TYR A 68 5.55 -1.26 5.11
C TYR A 68 4.38 -2.14 4.61
N LEU A 69 3.80 -1.81 3.45
CA LEU A 69 2.71 -2.59 2.86
C LEU A 69 3.14 -4.02 2.52
N GLN A 70 4.32 -4.19 1.93
CA GLN A 70 4.84 -5.50 1.54
C GLN A 70 5.14 -6.39 2.76
N SER A 71 5.76 -5.83 3.81
CA SER A 71 6.04 -6.54 5.06
C SER A 71 4.75 -6.99 5.76
N LYS A 72 3.71 -6.13 5.76
CA LYS A 72 2.43 -6.43 6.39
C LYS A 72 1.60 -7.44 5.60
N PHE A 73 1.60 -7.36 4.26
CA PHE A 73 0.98 -8.40 3.43
C PHE A 73 1.60 -9.77 3.64
N LYS A 74 2.93 -9.84 3.78
CA LYS A 74 3.63 -11.08 4.13
C LYS A 74 3.18 -11.63 5.48
N LYS A 75 2.97 -10.76 6.47
CA LYS A 75 2.46 -11.13 7.80
C LYS A 75 1.00 -11.59 7.76
N PHE A 76 0.16 -10.97 6.93
CA PHE A 76 -1.23 -11.40 6.71
C PHE A 76 -1.30 -12.80 6.08
N LYS A 77 -0.54 -13.03 5.01
CA LYS A 77 -0.47 -14.34 4.34
C LYS A 77 0.06 -15.47 5.24
N GLN A 78 0.88 -15.17 6.24
CA GLN A 78 1.35 -16.16 7.22
C GLN A 78 0.35 -16.48 8.33
N ASN A 79 -0.63 -15.60 8.56
CA ASN A 79 -1.61 -15.72 9.64
C ASN A 79 -2.99 -16.21 9.16
N SER A 80 -3.16 -16.39 7.85
CA SER A 80 -4.35 -16.96 7.22
C SER A 80 -4.08 -18.38 6.74
#